data_AF-A0A2P4S6R5-F1
#
_entry.id   AF-A0A2P4S6R5-F1
#
_cell.length_a   1.000
_cell.length_b   1.000
_cell.length_c   1.000
_cell.angle_alpha   90.00
_cell.angle_beta   90.00
_cell.angle_gamma   90.00
#
_symmetry.space_group_name_H-M   'P 1'
#
loop_
_entity.id
_entity.type
_entity.pdbx_description
1 polymer ?
#
loop_
_entity_poly.entity_id
_entity_poly.type
_entity_poly.pdbx_seq_one_letter_code
_entity_poly.pdbx_strand_id
1 'polypeptide(L)'
;ETREFAEGTECFECHPECERVEGGITCNGSGADTCTRCAHYRDGPHCVERCPEGILGERGPIYKYPDSSRECRPCHENCTRGCTGPLLQDCLGDALPSARRAPTVIAVLVVGGLFLSCSCVLLSLLYWRGKKIQKKRAMRRYLERGESLEPLDPSEKANKVLARIFKETELKRLKVL
;
A
#
# COMPACT_ATOMS: atom_id res chain seq x y z
N GLU A 1 19.09 38.80 31.30
CA GLU A 1 18.40 39.60 32.31
C GLU A 1 17.14 38.85 32.69
N THR A 2 16.95 38.58 33.97
CA THR A 2 15.77 37.89 34.52
C THR A 2 14.54 38.76 34.33
N ARG A 3 13.39 38.11 34.14
CA ARG A 3 12.13 38.77 33.81
C ARG A 3 11.31 38.72 35.07
N GLU A 4 10.93 39.87 35.59
CA GLU A 4 10.36 39.94 36.93
C GLU A 4 9.07 40.74 36.92
N PHE A 5 8.22 40.45 37.90
CA PHE A 5 7.05 41.23 38.25
C PHE A 5 7.11 41.57 39.75
N ALA A 6 6.48 42.68 40.13
CA ALA A 6 6.43 43.10 41.52
C ALA A 6 5.08 42.68 42.14
N GLU A 7 5.14 42.03 43.29
CA GLU A 7 3.98 41.76 44.14
C GLU A 7 4.26 42.36 45.51
N GLY A 8 3.66 43.54 45.77
CA GLY A 8 3.98 44.35 46.95
C GLY A 8 5.37 45.00 46.84
N THR A 9 6.26 44.66 47.78
CA THR A 9 7.64 45.20 47.85
C THR A 9 8.70 44.23 47.34
N GLU A 10 8.29 43.03 46.91
CA GLU A 10 9.20 41.97 46.47
C GLU A 10 9.09 41.77 44.95
N CYS A 11 10.22 41.42 44.34
CA CYS A 11 10.31 41.06 42.94
C CYS A 11 10.31 39.54 42.81
N PHE A 12 9.47 39.02 41.92
CA PHE A 12 9.36 37.60 41.62
C PHE A 12 9.64 37.36 40.14
N GLU A 13 10.25 36.22 39.83
CA GLU A 13 10.53 35.84 38.45
C GLU A 13 9.26 35.40 37.71
N CYS A 14 9.16 35.80 36.45
CA CYS A 14 8.16 35.31 35.51
C CYS A 14 8.40 33.85 35.16
N HIS A 15 7.35 33.18 34.70
CA HIS A 15 7.47 31.84 34.12
C HIS A 15 8.47 31.84 32.94
N PRO A 16 9.30 30.79 32.78
CA PRO A 16 10.30 30.70 31.70
C PRO A 16 9.69 30.78 30.29
N GLU A 17 8.43 30.38 30.13
CA GLU A 17 7.71 30.44 28.86
C GLU A 17 7.16 31.84 28.51
N CYS A 18 7.40 32.89 29.31
CA CYS A 18 6.98 34.25 28.97
C CYS A 18 8.00 34.94 28.03
N GLU A 19 7.54 35.45 26.88
CA GLU A 19 8.37 36.06 25.82
C GLU A 19 8.91 37.46 26.18
N ARG A 20 10.14 37.77 25.70
CA ARG A 20 10.74 39.12 25.51
C ARG A 20 9.78 40.29 25.28
N VAL A 21 9.38 41.11 26.25
CA VAL A 21 8.65 42.35 25.92
C VAL A 21 9.56 43.55 26.17
N GLU A 22 9.95 44.23 25.10
CA GLU A 22 10.73 45.46 25.18
C GLU A 22 9.80 46.63 25.51
N GLY A 23 10.17 47.43 26.51
CA GLY A 23 9.40 48.62 26.92
C GLY A 23 8.05 48.33 27.60
N GLY A 24 7.80 47.10 28.04
CA GLY A 24 6.55 46.72 28.70
C GLY A 24 6.71 45.59 29.72
N ILE A 25 5.60 45.24 30.39
CA ILE A 25 5.57 44.16 31.38
C ILE A 25 5.51 42.79 30.70
N THR A 26 6.32 41.85 31.18
CA THR A 26 6.42 40.50 30.63
C THR A 26 5.32 39.59 31.15
N CYS A 27 5.06 39.67 32.44
CA CYS A 27 4.10 38.83 33.15
C CYS A 27 3.49 39.65 34.30
N ASN A 28 2.31 39.23 34.75
CA ASN A 28 1.64 39.78 35.93
C ASN A 28 1.66 38.80 37.12
N GLY A 29 2.42 37.72 37.00
CA GLY A 29 2.44 36.61 37.94
C GLY A 29 3.51 35.59 37.56
N SER A 30 3.82 34.68 38.47
CA SER A 30 4.82 33.63 38.28
C SER A 30 4.31 32.45 37.44
N GLY A 31 3.00 32.38 37.18
CA GLY A 31 2.36 31.31 36.42
C GLY A 31 2.57 31.42 34.91
N ALA A 32 2.44 30.28 34.22
CA ALA A 32 2.48 30.20 32.76
C ALA A 32 1.25 30.85 32.08
N ASP A 33 0.18 31.08 32.84
CA ASP A 33 -1.06 31.75 32.43
C ASP A 33 -1.03 33.27 32.57
N THR A 34 -0.07 33.80 33.34
CA THR A 34 0.05 35.23 33.61
C THR A 34 1.04 35.94 32.70
N CYS A 35 1.49 35.29 31.62
CA CYS A 35 2.35 35.88 30.61
C CYS A 35 1.58 36.84 29.70
N THR A 36 2.17 37.98 29.35
CA THR A 36 1.64 38.88 28.30
C THR A 36 1.71 38.23 26.92
N ARG A 37 2.82 37.52 26.63
CA ARG A 37 3.06 36.75 25.39
C ARG A 37 3.85 35.48 25.70
N CYS A 38 3.56 34.40 24.97
CA CYS A 38 4.26 33.13 25.09
C CYS A 38 5.52 33.10 24.21
N ALA A 39 6.61 32.54 24.74
CA ALA A 39 7.87 32.36 24.03
C ALA A 39 7.75 31.30 22.92
N HIS A 40 7.09 30.17 23.21
CA HIS A 40 6.91 29.06 22.27
C HIS A 40 5.46 28.94 21.80
N TYR A 41 4.63 28.21 22.53
CA TYR A 41 3.24 27.94 22.16
C TYR A 41 2.27 28.30 23.28
N ARG A 42 1.00 28.49 22.91
CA ARG A 42 -0.09 28.76 23.84
C ARG A 42 -1.08 27.61 23.81
N ASP A 43 -1.28 26.95 24.95
CA ASP A 43 -2.37 25.98 25.13
C ASP A 43 -3.45 26.55 26.04
N GLY A 44 -4.51 27.09 25.43
CA GLY A 44 -5.56 27.78 26.17
C GLY A 44 -5.00 29.01 26.92
N PRO A 45 -5.15 29.10 28.25
CA PRO A 45 -4.57 30.22 29.01
C PRO A 45 -3.06 30.07 29.25
N HIS A 46 -2.49 28.86 29.17
CA HIS A 46 -1.10 28.61 29.59
C HIS A 46 -0.12 28.68 28.42
N CYS A 47 1.06 29.26 28.66
CA CYS A 47 2.21 29.15 27.77
C CYS A 47 2.95 27.83 28.00
N VAL A 48 3.25 27.11 26.93
CA VAL A 48 3.91 25.79 26.97
C VAL A 48 5.05 25.73 25.96
N GLU A 49 6.10 24.99 26.32
CA GLU A 49 7.25 24.76 25.43
C GLU A 49 6.85 23.94 24.20
N ARG A 50 5.92 22.98 24.37
CA ARG A 50 5.40 22.08 23.32
C ARG A 50 3.92 21.81 23.53
N CYS A 51 3.19 21.63 22.42
CA CYS A 51 1.79 21.22 22.51
C CYS A 51 1.66 19.79 23.06
N PRO A 52 0.54 19.45 23.75
CA PRO A 52 0.28 18.12 24.27
C PRO A 52 0.38 16.99 23.24
N GLU A 53 1.26 16.02 23.48
CA GLU A 53 1.50 14.85 22.61
C GLU A 53 1.14 13.53 23.32
N GLY A 54 -0.15 13.31 23.61
CA GLY A 54 -0.63 12.04 24.17
C GLY A 54 -0.79 12.02 25.68
N ILE A 55 -1.12 13.18 26.26
CA ILE A 55 -1.46 13.28 27.69
C ILE A 55 -2.78 12.56 27.93
N LEU A 56 -2.85 11.70 28.96
CA LEU A 56 -4.07 10.98 29.32
C LEU A 56 -5.14 11.95 29.84
N GLY A 57 -6.21 12.13 29.07
CA GLY A 57 -7.43 12.82 29.49
C GLY A 57 -8.55 11.85 29.85
N GLU A 58 -9.71 12.40 30.21
CA GLU A 58 -10.88 11.62 30.63
C GLU A 58 -11.42 10.68 29.53
N ARG A 59 -11.28 11.08 28.26
CA ARG A 59 -11.76 10.33 27.09
C ARG A 59 -10.65 9.62 26.32
N GLY A 60 -9.48 9.45 26.94
CA GLY A 60 -8.29 8.87 26.31
C GLY A 60 -7.17 9.89 26.06
N PRO A 61 -6.15 9.53 25.26
CA PRO A 61 -5.00 10.39 25.03
C PRO A 61 -5.36 11.62 24.20
N ILE A 62 -4.90 12.79 24.65
CA ILE A 62 -5.10 14.09 24.01
C ILE A 62 -3.86 14.43 23.18
N TYR A 63 -4.08 14.65 21.89
CA TYR A 63 -3.07 15.14 20.96
C TYR A 63 -3.47 16.52 20.44
N LYS A 64 -2.53 17.47 20.47
CA LYS A 64 -2.67 18.81 19.92
C LYS A 64 -1.49 19.13 19.02
N TYR A 65 -1.72 20.00 18.03
CA TYR A 65 -0.69 20.52 17.13
C TYR A 65 -0.67 22.05 17.20
N PRO A 66 0.49 22.69 17.00
CA PRO A 66 0.56 24.14 16.94
C PRO A 66 0.04 24.66 15.60
N ASP A 67 -0.87 25.62 15.64
CA ASP A 67 -1.33 26.32 14.44
C ASP A 67 -0.35 27.43 14.00
N SER A 68 -0.69 28.13 12.91
CA SER A 68 0.13 29.23 12.37
C SER A 68 0.32 30.39 13.35
N SER A 69 -0.56 30.53 14.34
CA SER A 69 -0.48 31.54 15.40
C SER A 69 0.26 31.05 16.64
N ARG A 70 0.85 29.84 16.59
CA ARG A 70 1.51 29.16 17.72
C ARG A 70 0.53 28.81 18.85
N GLU A 71 -0.76 28.66 18.54
CA GLU A 71 -1.77 28.17 19.48
C GLU A 71 -1.97 26.66 19.29
N CYS A 72 -2.03 25.92 20.39
CA CYS A 72 -2.24 24.48 20.36
C CYS A 72 -3.70 24.16 20.05
N ARG A 73 -3.95 23.54 18.89
CA ARG A 73 -5.26 23.09 18.43
C ARG A 73 -5.40 21.58 18.55
N PRO A 74 -6.59 21.05 18.84
CA PRO A 74 -6.81 19.61 18.94
C PRO A 74 -6.60 18.92 17.59
N CYS A 75 -5.99 17.73 17.63
CA CYS A 75 -5.91 16.83 16.49
C CYS A 75 -7.29 16.27 16.11
N HIS A 76 -7.38 15.67 14.92
CA HIS A 76 -8.53 14.87 14.54
C HIS A 76 -8.74 13.69 15.52
N GLU A 77 -10.00 13.38 15.86
CA GLU A 77 -10.35 12.38 16.89
C GLU A 77 -9.78 10.98 16.63
N ASN A 78 -9.61 10.63 15.36
CA ASN A 78 -9.04 9.34 14.93
C ASN A 78 -7.50 9.29 14.91
N CYS A 79 -6.79 10.38 15.24
CA CYS A 79 -5.33 10.34 15.33
C CYS A 79 -4.90 9.65 16.64
N THR A 80 -4.17 8.54 16.54
CA THR A 80 -3.77 7.73 17.70
C THR A 80 -2.33 7.96 18.16
N ARG A 81 -1.53 8.70 17.40
CA ARG A 81 -0.08 8.89 17.62
C ARG A 81 0.37 10.34 17.48
N GLY A 82 -0.56 11.29 17.38
CA GLY A 82 -0.29 12.71 17.13
C GLY A 82 -0.77 13.18 15.75
N CYS A 83 -0.59 14.47 15.47
CA CYS A 83 -0.90 15.08 14.19
C CYS A 83 -0.05 16.35 13.93
N THR A 84 0.02 16.78 12.68
CA THR A 84 0.59 18.09 12.29
C THR A 84 -0.47 19.11 11.89
N GLY A 85 -1.74 18.72 11.90
CA GLY A 85 -2.85 19.50 11.39
C GLY A 85 -4.21 18.94 11.81
N PRO A 86 -5.31 19.63 11.49
CA PRO A 86 -6.63 19.26 11.96
C PRO A 86 -7.26 18.12 11.14
N LEU A 87 -6.73 17.80 9.96
CA LEU A 87 -7.34 16.81 9.08
C LEU A 87 -6.83 15.41 9.42
N LEU A 88 -7.64 14.40 9.07
CA LEU A 88 -7.27 12.99 9.20
C LEU A 88 -5.99 12.62 8.42
N GLN A 89 -5.71 13.31 7.32
CA GLN A 89 -4.50 13.10 6.52
C GLN A 89 -3.23 13.62 7.21
N ASP A 90 -3.38 14.47 8.23
CA ASP A 90 -2.29 15.10 8.97
C ASP A 90 -1.92 14.31 10.23
N CYS A 91 -2.53 13.14 10.48
CA CYS A 91 -2.16 12.28 11.60
C CYS A 91 -0.73 11.73 11.43
N LEU A 92 0.04 11.77 12.52
CA LEU A 92 1.41 11.25 12.59
C LEU A 92 1.39 9.74 12.83
N GLY A 93 2.26 9.01 12.12
CA GLY A 93 2.33 7.56 12.17
C GLY A 93 1.25 6.94 11.29
N ASP A 94 1.71 6.21 10.27
CA ASP A 94 0.91 5.58 9.21
C ASP A 94 -0.51 6.12 9.13
N ALA A 95 -0.68 7.18 8.36
CA ALA A 95 -1.89 7.34 7.57
C ALA A 95 -2.19 5.94 7.04
N LEU A 96 -3.12 5.25 7.69
CA LEU A 96 -3.55 3.92 7.31
C LEU A 96 -3.65 3.99 5.79
N PRO A 97 -2.84 3.25 5.03
CA PRO A 97 -3.01 3.22 3.58
C PRO A 97 -4.38 2.62 3.21
N SER A 98 -5.20 2.22 4.19
CA SER A 98 -6.03 1.03 4.09
C SER A 98 -7.51 1.24 4.38
N ALA A 99 -7.96 2.36 4.96
CA ALA A 99 -9.39 2.49 5.27
C ALA A 99 -10.26 2.82 4.04
N ARG A 100 -9.69 3.42 2.97
CA ARG A 100 -10.45 3.78 1.75
C ARG A 100 -9.89 3.20 0.44
N ARG A 101 -8.67 2.66 0.44
CA ARG A 101 -8.05 2.01 -0.73
C ARG A 101 -7.92 0.49 -0.64
N ALA A 102 -7.97 -0.11 0.56
CA ALA A 102 -7.92 -1.57 0.67
C ALA A 102 -9.07 -2.28 -0.07
N PRO A 103 -10.35 -1.87 0.05
CA PRO A 103 -11.43 -2.58 -0.65
C PRO A 103 -11.34 -2.40 -2.18
N THR A 104 -10.86 -1.25 -2.66
CA THR A 104 -10.75 -1.00 -4.11
C THR A 104 -9.60 -1.78 -4.74
N VAL A 105 -8.43 -1.84 -4.07
CA VAL A 105 -7.30 -2.64 -4.56
C VAL A 105 -7.65 -4.13 -4.58
N ILE A 106 -8.30 -4.64 -3.52
CA ILE A 106 -8.74 -6.05 -3.48
C ILE A 106 -9.77 -6.32 -4.58
N ALA A 107 -10.73 -5.43 -4.79
CA ALA A 107 -11.73 -5.59 -5.86
C ALA A 107 -11.09 -5.61 -7.25
N VAL A 108 -10.13 -4.73 -7.54
CA VAL A 108 -9.42 -4.71 -8.83
C VAL A 108 -8.61 -5.98 -9.04
N LEU A 109 -7.92 -6.49 -8.01
CA LEU A 109 -7.14 -7.72 -8.10
C LEU A 109 -8.03 -8.94 -8.35
N VAL A 110 -9.16 -9.07 -7.65
CA VAL A 110 -10.10 -10.19 -7.81
C VAL A 110 -10.75 -10.17 -9.20
N VAL A 111 -11.25 -9.00 -9.62
CA VAL A 111 -11.90 -8.86 -10.94
C VAL A 111 -10.89 -9.08 -12.06
N GLY A 112 -9.72 -8.44 -11.99
CA GLY A 112 -8.65 -8.62 -12.98
C GLY A 112 -8.17 -10.07 -13.09
N GLY A 113 -7.99 -10.74 -11.94
CA GLY A 113 -7.63 -12.16 -11.89
C GLY A 113 -8.67 -13.08 -12.52
N LEU A 114 -9.96 -12.85 -12.24
CA LEU A 114 -11.06 -13.60 -12.85
C LEU A 114 -11.09 -13.43 -14.36
N PHE A 115 -10.95 -12.20 -14.88
CA PHE A 115 -10.92 -11.96 -16.32
C PHE A 115 -9.75 -12.64 -17.02
N LEU A 116 -8.53 -12.54 -16.44
CA LEU A 116 -7.35 -13.20 -16.98
C LEU A 116 -7.51 -14.73 -16.99
N SER A 117 -7.99 -15.31 -15.90
CA SER A 117 -8.22 -16.76 -15.81
C SER A 117 -9.24 -17.26 -16.85
N CYS A 118 -10.35 -16.54 -17.02
CA CYS A 118 -11.41 -16.92 -17.96
C CYS A 118 -10.90 -16.83 -19.41
N SER A 119 -10.16 -15.76 -19.75
CA SER A 119 -9.51 -15.60 -21.04
C SER A 119 -8.54 -16.74 -21.35
N CYS A 120 -7.66 -17.10 -20.42
CA CYS A 120 -6.71 -18.22 -20.59
C CYS A 120 -7.42 -19.57 -20.80
N VAL A 121 -8.50 -19.84 -20.08
CA VAL A 121 -9.30 -21.08 -20.24
C VAL A 121 -9.96 -21.11 -21.61
N LEU A 122 -10.60 -20.02 -22.05
CA LEU A 122 -11.23 -19.93 -23.37
C LEU A 122 -10.22 -20.14 -24.50
N LEU A 123 -9.07 -19.45 -24.44
CA LEU A 123 -7.99 -19.60 -25.42
C LEU A 123 -7.46 -21.03 -25.46
N SER A 124 -7.31 -21.66 -24.30
CA SER A 124 -6.93 -23.07 -24.20
C SER A 124 -7.98 -23.96 -24.86
N LEU A 125 -9.26 -23.83 -24.53
CA LEU A 125 -10.31 -24.65 -25.14
C LEU A 125 -10.37 -24.47 -26.66
N LEU A 126 -10.23 -23.24 -27.17
CA LEU A 126 -10.17 -22.96 -28.61
C LEU A 126 -8.93 -23.58 -29.25
N TYR A 127 -7.75 -23.46 -28.62
CA TYR A 127 -6.52 -24.08 -29.10
C TYR A 127 -6.64 -25.61 -29.15
N TRP A 128 -7.18 -26.24 -28.10
CA TRP A 128 -7.36 -27.70 -28.04
C TRP A 128 -8.41 -28.17 -29.04
N ARG A 129 -9.51 -27.44 -29.23
CA ARG A 129 -10.52 -27.74 -30.27
C ARG A 129 -9.91 -27.61 -31.66
N GLY A 130 -9.15 -26.53 -31.92
CA GLY A 130 -8.41 -26.33 -33.16
C GLY A 130 -7.43 -27.48 -33.43
N LYS A 131 -6.66 -27.87 -32.41
CA LYS A 131 -5.73 -29.00 -32.49
C LYS A 131 -6.44 -30.34 -32.71
N LYS A 132 -7.58 -30.58 -32.05
CA LYS A 132 -8.41 -31.77 -32.29
C LYS A 132 -8.96 -31.80 -33.72
N ILE A 133 -9.42 -30.65 -34.24
CA ILE A 133 -9.91 -30.53 -35.62
C ILE A 133 -8.77 -30.74 -36.61
N GLN A 134 -7.61 -30.11 -36.40
CA GLN A 134 -6.43 -30.31 -37.24
C GLN A 134 -5.95 -31.76 -37.21
N LYS A 135 -5.87 -32.40 -36.04
CA LYS A 135 -5.54 -33.83 -35.93
C LYS A 135 -6.54 -34.71 -36.66
N LYS A 136 -7.86 -34.46 -36.52
CA LYS A 136 -8.89 -35.19 -37.26
C LYS A 136 -8.78 -35.01 -38.78
N ARG A 137 -8.51 -33.78 -39.25
CA ARG A 137 -8.34 -33.47 -40.68
C ARG A 137 -7.05 -34.06 -41.25
N ALA A 138 -5.96 -34.07 -40.49
CA ALA A 138 -4.70 -34.71 -40.89
C ALA A 138 -4.85 -36.24 -40.94
N MET A 139 -5.48 -36.85 -39.94
CA MET A 139 -5.73 -38.30 -39.87
C MET A 139 -6.57 -38.82 -41.05
N ARG A 140 -7.58 -38.06 -41.51
CA ARG A 140 -8.39 -38.44 -42.68
C ARG A 140 -7.57 -38.55 -43.97
N ARG A 141 -6.59 -37.66 -44.19
CA ARG A 141 -5.67 -37.75 -45.34
C ARG A 141 -4.70 -38.93 -45.24
N TYR A 142 -4.33 -39.35 -44.02
CA TYR A 142 -3.51 -40.55 -43.83
C TYR A 142 -4.29 -41.84 -44.13
N LEU A 143 -5.58 -41.91 -43.76
CA LEU A 143 -6.45 -43.06 -44.11
C LEU A 143 -6.70 -43.16 -45.62
N GLU A 144 -7.01 -42.05 -46.30
CA GLU A 144 -7.18 -42.01 -47.76
C GLU A 144 -5.89 -42.40 -48.52
N ARG A 145 -4.70 -42.12 -47.95
CA ARG A 145 -3.41 -42.55 -48.51
C ARG A 145 -3.08 -44.02 -48.21
N GLY A 146 -3.54 -44.54 -47.07
CA GLY A 146 -3.35 -45.93 -46.66
C GLY A 146 -4.20 -46.91 -47.46
N GLU A 147 -5.44 -46.55 -47.77
CA GLU A 147 -6.32 -47.36 -48.63
C GLU A 147 -5.83 -47.44 -50.09
N SER A 148 -4.99 -46.50 -50.55
CA SER A 148 -4.43 -46.52 -51.91
C SER A 148 -3.20 -47.44 -52.08
N LEU A 149 -2.69 -48.07 -51.02
CA LEU A 149 -1.50 -48.93 -51.07
C LEU A 149 -1.81 -50.44 -51.00
N GLU A 150 -3.07 -50.84 -51.13
CA GLU A 150 -3.47 -52.22 -51.41
C GLU A 150 -4.38 -52.22 -52.64
N PRO A 151 -3.87 -52.63 -53.81
CA PRO A 151 -3.71 -54.07 -54.04
C PRO A 151 -2.44 -54.44 -54.81
N LEU A 152 -1.73 -55.48 -54.38
CA LEU A 152 -1.24 -56.56 -55.25
C LEU A 152 -0.63 -57.68 -54.40
N ASP A 153 -1.05 -58.89 -54.78
CA ASP A 153 -0.72 -60.22 -54.27
C ASP A 153 0.76 -60.45 -53.91
N PRO A 154 1.03 -61.43 -53.02
CA PRO A 154 2.29 -61.63 -52.34
C PRO A 154 3.23 -62.48 -53.19
N SER A 155 3.83 -61.91 -54.22
CA SER A 155 5.03 -62.52 -54.79
C SER A 155 5.74 -61.51 -55.67
N GLU A 156 6.96 -61.17 -55.26
CA GLU A 156 8.17 -61.17 -56.09
C GLU A 156 9.09 -59.97 -55.81
N LYS A 157 10.22 -60.32 -55.19
CA LYS A 157 11.52 -59.62 -55.18
C LYS A 157 11.68 -58.38 -54.28
N ALA A 158 12.38 -58.70 -53.19
CA ALA A 158 13.15 -57.86 -52.29
C ALA A 158 13.93 -56.69 -52.93
N ASN A 159 14.20 -55.71 -52.06
CA ASN A 159 15.23 -54.67 -52.13
C ASN A 159 14.90 -53.39 -52.93
N LYS A 160 14.30 -52.43 -52.22
CA LYS A 160 14.61 -50.99 -52.28
C LYS A 160 14.06 -50.35 -51.00
N VAL A 161 14.88 -50.32 -49.95
CA VAL A 161 15.61 -49.13 -49.50
C VAL A 161 14.67 -47.99 -49.06
N LEU A 162 14.70 -47.76 -47.75
CA LEU A 162 14.48 -46.48 -47.08
C LEU A 162 13.04 -45.94 -46.96
N ALA A 163 12.30 -46.49 -45.99
CA ALA A 163 11.60 -45.69 -44.97
C ALA A 163 10.94 -46.63 -43.95
N ARG A 164 11.74 -47.35 -43.14
CA ARG A 164 11.21 -47.87 -41.88
C ARG A 164 10.84 -46.65 -41.03
N ILE A 165 9.54 -46.39 -40.95
CA ILE A 165 8.89 -45.50 -40.00
C ILE A 165 9.58 -45.66 -38.65
N PHE A 166 10.32 -44.64 -38.21
CA PHE A 166 10.91 -44.62 -36.88
C PHE A 166 9.76 -44.64 -35.87
N LYS A 167 9.57 -45.81 -35.26
CA LYS A 167 8.56 -46.06 -34.24
C LYS A 167 8.86 -45.17 -33.04
N GLU A 168 7.82 -44.55 -32.50
CA GLU A 168 7.82 -43.56 -31.40
C GLU A 168 8.53 -44.04 -30.11
N THR A 169 8.93 -45.31 -30.04
CA THR A 169 9.64 -45.95 -28.92
C THR A 169 11.14 -45.60 -28.85
N GLU A 170 11.80 -45.27 -29.97
CA GLU A 170 13.24 -44.94 -29.95
C GLU A 170 13.52 -43.51 -29.47
N LEU A 171 12.60 -42.55 -29.66
CA LEU A 171 12.82 -41.16 -29.25
C LEU A 171 12.77 -40.96 -27.72
N LYS A 172 12.13 -41.88 -26.98
CA LYS A 172 12.09 -41.83 -25.52
C LYS A 172 13.41 -42.26 -24.87
N ARG A 173 14.29 -42.96 -25.59
CA ARG A 173 15.58 -43.42 -25.05
C ARG A 173 16.68 -42.35 -25.08
N LEU A 174 16.50 -41.29 -25.87
CA LEU A 174 17.44 -40.16 -25.96
C LEU A 174 17.17 -39.03 -24.95
N LYS A 175 16.12 -39.13 -24.13
CA LYS A 175 15.77 -38.12 -23.11
C LYS A 175 16.11 -38.54 -21.69
N VAL A 176 16.75 -39.70 -21.53
CA VAL A 176 17.27 -40.20 -20.26
C VAL A 176 18.78 -40.40 -20.39
N LEU A 177 19.51 -39.28 -20.45
CA LEU A 177 20.88 -39.15 -19.98
C LEU A 177 21.09 -37.69 -19.57
#